data_AF-A0A3N6LUQ1-F1
#
_entry.id   AF-A0A3N6LUQ1-F1
#
_cell.length_a   1.000
_cell.length_b   1.000
_cell.length_c   1.000
_cell.angle_alpha   90.00
_cell.angle_beta   90.00
_cell.angle_gamma   90.00
#
_symmetry.space_group_name_H-M   'P 1'
#
loop_
_entity.id
_entity.type
_entity.pdbx_description
1 polymer ?
#
loop_
_entity_poly.entity_id
_entity_poly.type
_entity_poly.pdbx_seq_one_letter_code
_entity_poly.pdbx_strand_id
1 'polypeptide(L)'
;MADVPDVEMVETEDEYIHVRFRDSDRYDEIRTPDWAENPAESVSEGSEVRTGRLEGEDDWEVTSVLIQKIVGKEKAEEQAREIVEKIES
;
A
#
# COMPACT_ATOMS: atom_id res chain seq x y z
N MET A 1 0.28 -1.43 19.47
CA MET A 1 -0.41 -2.02 18.32
C MET A 1 -0.35 -0.94 17.28
N ALA A 2 0.43 -1.12 16.22
CA ALA A 2 0.52 -0.11 15.17
C ALA A 2 -0.89 0.08 14.60
N ASP A 3 -1.40 1.30 14.65
CA ASP A 3 -2.66 1.68 14.04
C ASP A 3 -2.48 1.60 12.53
N VAL A 4 -2.65 0.40 11.97
CA VAL A 4 -2.70 0.20 10.51
C VAL A 4 -3.79 1.13 9.99
N PRO A 5 -3.46 2.07 9.09
CA PRO A 5 -4.44 3.01 8.56
C PRO A 5 -5.63 2.25 7.97
N ASP A 6 -6.82 2.79 8.16
CA ASP A 6 -8.01 2.26 7.51
C ASP A 6 -7.95 2.53 6.00
N VAL A 7 -8.57 1.64 5.25
CA VAL A 7 -8.69 1.80 3.79
C VAL A 7 -9.62 2.97 3.51
N GLU A 8 -9.08 4.02 2.92
CA GLU A 8 -9.81 5.22 2.54
C GLU A 8 -10.61 4.98 1.25
N MET A 9 -9.99 4.30 0.28
CA MET A 9 -10.61 4.06 -1.02
C MET A 9 -10.10 2.79 -1.69
N VAL A 10 -11.00 2.05 -2.34
CA VAL A 10 -10.65 0.89 -3.18
C VAL A 10 -11.15 1.12 -4.59
N GLU A 11 -10.22 1.40 -5.49
CA GLU A 11 -10.47 1.63 -6.91
C GLU A 11 -9.89 0.50 -7.75
N THR A 12 -10.49 0.21 -8.90
CA THR A 12 -9.92 -0.76 -9.84
C THR A 12 -9.52 0.00 -11.09
N GLU A 13 -8.22 0.08 -11.33
CA GLU A 13 -7.62 0.76 -12.46
C GLU A 13 -6.77 -0.23 -13.26
N ASP A 14 -6.96 -0.23 -14.58
CA ASP A 14 -6.24 -1.11 -15.52
C ASP A 14 -6.25 -2.60 -15.12
N GLU A 15 -5.11 -3.11 -14.67
CA GLU A 15 -4.88 -4.50 -14.28
C GLU A 15 -4.74 -4.68 -12.76
N TYR A 16 -4.90 -3.59 -12.01
CA TYR A 16 -4.68 -3.56 -10.57
C TYR A 16 -5.89 -2.96 -9.82
N ILE A 17 -5.96 -3.29 -8.54
CA ILE A 17 -6.86 -2.72 -7.56
C ILE A 17 -6.00 -1.81 -6.69
N HIS A 18 -6.29 -0.52 -6.76
CA HIS A 18 -5.65 0.52 -5.98
C HIS A 18 -6.37 0.62 -4.64
N VAL A 19 -5.71 0.17 -3.59
CA VAL A 19 -6.17 0.30 -2.20
C VAL A 19 -5.43 1.48 -1.60
N ARG A 20 -6.13 2.60 -1.40
CA ARG A 20 -5.58 3.83 -0.83
C ARG A 20 -5.83 3.84 0.67
N PHE A 21 -4.77 4.09 1.43
CA PHE A 21 -4.79 4.16 2.91
C PHE A 21 -4.60 5.59 3.41
N ARG A 22 -3.78 6.36 2.70
CA ARG A 22 -3.49 7.75 3.03
C ARG A 22 -3.45 8.57 1.74
N ASP A 23 -3.91 9.81 1.81
CA ASP A 23 -3.84 10.76 0.70
C ASP A 23 -2.39 10.94 0.25
N SER A 24 -2.11 10.72 -1.04
CA SER A 24 -0.80 10.94 -1.65
C SER A 24 -0.40 12.42 -1.63
N ASP A 25 -1.37 13.33 -1.66
CA ASP A 25 -1.17 14.77 -1.80
C ASP A 25 -0.54 15.43 -0.57
N ARG A 26 -0.50 14.74 0.59
CA ARG A 26 0.22 15.25 1.77
C ARG A 26 1.73 15.07 1.66
N TYR A 27 2.19 14.16 0.80
CA TYR A 27 3.60 13.77 0.71
C TYR A 27 4.32 14.57 -0.37
N ASP A 28 5.52 15.05 -0.04
CA ASP A 28 6.38 15.74 -1.00
C ASP A 28 7.07 14.76 -1.96
N GLU A 29 7.37 13.55 -1.49
CA GLU A 29 8.01 12.51 -2.31
C GLU A 29 7.25 11.18 -2.21
N ILE A 30 6.90 10.59 -3.37
CA ILE A 30 6.24 9.29 -3.44
C ILE A 30 7.11 8.34 -4.27
N ARG A 31 7.37 7.13 -3.73
CA ARG A 31 8.16 6.08 -4.40
C ARG A 31 7.59 4.69 -4.10
N THR A 32 8.08 3.70 -4.85
CA THR A 32 7.80 2.28 -4.64
C THR A 32 9.11 1.63 -4.22
N PRO A 33 9.41 1.53 -2.91
CA PRO A 33 10.70 1.03 -2.47
C PRO A 33 10.73 -0.51 -2.41
N ASP A 34 11.87 -1.11 -2.74
CA ASP A 34 12.06 -2.56 -2.79
C ASP A 34 11.88 -3.25 -1.41
N TRP A 35 12.09 -2.50 -0.32
CA TRP A 35 11.85 -3.03 1.04
C TRP A 35 10.37 -3.31 1.29
N ALA A 36 9.46 -2.61 0.61
CA ALA A 36 8.02 -2.82 0.69
C ALA A 36 7.53 -3.88 -0.32
N GLU A 37 8.30 -4.14 -1.38
CA GLU A 37 8.00 -5.17 -2.39
C GLU A 37 8.07 -6.58 -1.78
N ASN A 38 9.10 -6.89 -1.01
CA ASN A 38 9.26 -8.22 -0.39
C ASN A 38 8.06 -8.67 0.49
N PRO A 39 7.60 -7.86 1.47
CA PRO A 39 6.42 -8.22 2.26
C PRO A 39 5.14 -8.22 1.43
N ALA A 40 5.05 -7.37 0.39
CA ALA A 40 3.92 -7.33 -0.52
C ALA A 40 3.81 -8.62 -1.34
N GLU A 41 4.88 -9.04 -2.01
CA GLU A 41 4.95 -10.30 -2.76
C GLU A 41 4.68 -11.52 -1.87
N SER A 42 5.10 -11.48 -0.60
CA SER A 42 4.81 -12.56 0.35
C SER A 42 3.31 -12.75 0.62
N VAL A 43 2.49 -11.70 0.47
CA VAL A 43 1.04 -11.75 0.68
C VAL A 43 0.31 -11.93 -0.65
N SER A 44 0.75 -11.21 -1.68
CA SER A 44 0.15 -11.20 -3.01
C SER A 44 1.23 -11.08 -4.07
N GLU A 45 1.43 -12.13 -4.85
CA GLU A 45 2.44 -12.19 -5.91
C GLU A 45 2.15 -11.12 -6.98
N GLY A 46 3.14 -10.27 -7.29
CA GLY A 46 2.97 -9.13 -8.21
C GLY A 46 2.14 -7.97 -7.65
N SER A 47 2.12 -7.79 -6.33
CA SER A 47 1.61 -6.56 -5.71
C SER A 47 2.71 -5.50 -5.56
N GLU A 48 2.32 -4.23 -5.64
CA GLU A 48 3.24 -3.09 -5.52
C GLU A 48 2.77 -2.15 -4.42
N VAL A 49 3.70 -1.63 -3.61
CA VAL A 49 3.38 -0.71 -2.52
C VAL A 49 3.94 0.66 -2.83
N ARG A 50 3.07 1.67 -2.90
CA ARG A 50 3.49 3.06 -2.93
C ARG A 50 3.61 3.60 -1.52
N THR A 51 4.77 4.18 -1.25
CA THR A 51 5.07 4.86 0.00
C THR A 51 5.37 6.34 -0.26
N GLY A 52 5.06 7.15 0.73
CA GLY A 52 5.17 8.59 0.71
C GLY A 52 6.05 9.04 1.86
N ARG A 53 6.89 10.03 1.60
CA ARG A 53 7.76 10.68 2.58
C ARG A 53 7.37 12.15 2.70
N LEU A 54 7.21 12.61 3.95
CA LEU A 54 6.93 14.01 4.27
C LEU A 54 8.23 14.84 4.24
N GLU A 55 8.13 16.11 3.85
CA GLU A 55 9.28 17.02 3.89
C GLU A 55 9.80 17.18 5.33
N GLY A 56 11.04 16.78 5.55
CA GLY A 56 11.71 16.85 6.85
C GLY A 56 11.57 15.62 7.75
N GLU A 57 10.82 14.60 7.33
CA GLU A 57 10.78 13.29 7.99
C GLU A 57 11.64 12.29 7.22
N ASP A 58 12.33 11.37 7.90
CA ASP A 58 13.08 10.27 7.26
C ASP A 58 12.25 9.00 7.09
N ASP A 59 11.10 8.94 7.74
CA ASP A 59 10.18 7.82 7.70
C ASP A 59 9.33 7.84 6.42
N TRP A 60 9.11 6.64 5.88
CA TRP A 60 8.29 6.40 4.70
C TRP A 60 7.01 5.71 5.14
N GLU A 61 5.87 6.32 4.84
CA GLU A 61 4.56 5.79 5.18
C GLU A 61 3.92 5.12 3.96
N VAL A 62 3.17 4.03 4.16
CA VAL A 62 2.39 3.45 3.06
C VAL A 62 1.24 4.39 2.69
N THR A 63 1.13 4.75 1.41
CA THR A 63 0.05 5.59 0.89
C THR A 63 -1.02 4.75 0.23
N SER A 64 -0.59 3.80 -0.61
CA SER A 64 -1.50 2.95 -1.38
C SER A 64 -0.82 1.65 -1.81
N VAL A 65 -1.58 0.57 -1.83
CA VAL A 65 -1.14 -0.75 -2.30
C VAL A 65 -1.88 -1.10 -3.59
N LEU A 66 -1.13 -1.54 -4.59
CA LEU A 66 -1.63 -2.03 -5.86
C LEU A 66 -1.63 -3.56 -5.81
N ILE A 67 -2.80 -4.15 -6.00
CA ILE A 67 -2.95 -5.61 -6.02
C ILE A 67 -3.58 -6.03 -7.33
N GLN A 68 -3.11 -7.12 -7.95
CA GLN A 68 -3.65 -7.57 -9.23
C GLN A 68 -5.17 -7.75 -9.17
N LYS A 69 -5.91 -7.23 -10.17
CA LYS A 69 -7.38 -7.31 -10.19
C LYS A 69 -7.94 -8.73 -10.20
N ILE A 70 -7.11 -9.71 -10.56
CA ILE A 70 -7.47 -11.13 -10.58
C ILE A 70 -7.87 -11.67 -9.21
N VAL A 71 -7.37 -11.09 -8.11
CA VAL A 71 -7.72 -11.54 -6.76
C VAL A 71 -9.09 -11.03 -6.31
N GLY A 72 -9.61 -9.96 -6.92
CA GLY A 72 -10.88 -9.31 -6.58
C GLY A 72 -10.79 -8.27 -5.46
N LYS A 73 -11.77 -7.35 -5.41
CA LYS A 73 -11.76 -6.19 -4.49
C LYS A 73 -11.71 -6.55 -3.00
N GLU A 74 -12.58 -7.47 -2.55
CA GLU A 74 -12.60 -7.89 -1.14
C GLU A 74 -11.26 -8.46 -0.70
N LYS A 75 -10.65 -9.31 -1.55
CA LYS A 75 -9.37 -9.93 -1.24
C LYS A 75 -8.21 -8.95 -1.33
N ALA A 76 -8.27 -8.02 -2.28
CA ALA A 76 -7.29 -6.95 -2.40
C ALA A 76 -7.28 -6.05 -1.17
N GLU A 77 -8.45 -5.72 -0.61
CA GLU A 77 -8.54 -4.93 0.63
C GLU A 77 -7.90 -5.66 1.82
N GLU A 78 -8.23 -6.95 1.98
CA GLU A 78 -7.67 -7.79 3.05
C GLU A 78 -6.14 -7.95 2.93
N GLN A 79 -5.66 -8.30 1.74
CA GLN A 79 -4.23 -8.45 1.48
C GLN A 79 -3.49 -7.12 1.66
N ALA A 80 -4.04 -6.02 1.17
CA ALA A 80 -3.42 -4.70 1.32
C ALA A 80 -3.27 -4.34 2.81
N ARG A 81 -4.29 -4.59 3.64
CA ARG A 81 -4.21 -4.35 5.09
C ARG A 81 -3.11 -5.21 5.73
N GLU A 82 -3.02 -6.49 5.37
CA GLU A 82 -1.98 -7.39 5.88
C GLU A 82 -0.56 -6.94 5.47
N ILE A 83 -0.40 -6.41 4.25
CA ILE A 83 0.88 -5.87 3.76
C ILE A 83 1.29 -4.65 4.58
N VAL A 84 0.38 -3.71 4.80
CA VAL A 84 0.66 -2.52 5.62
C VAL A 84 0.99 -2.92 7.05
N GLU A 85 0.26 -3.87 7.62
CA GLU A 85 0.54 -4.40 8.95
C GLU A 85 1.94 -5.01 9.04
N LYS A 86 2.36 -5.81 8.04
CA LYS A 86 3.71 -6.39 8.00
C LYS A 86 4.80 -5.34 7.86
N ILE A 87 4.53 -4.26 7.15
CA ILE A 87 5.46 -3.15 6.92
C ILE A 87 5.62 -2.29 8.18
N GLU A 88 4.54 -2.00 8.89
CA GLU A 88 4.54 -1.15 10.09
C GLU A 88 4.72 -1.96 11.40
N SER A 89 5.03 -3.27 11.32
CA SER A 89 5.28 -4.16 12.47
C SER A 89 6.72 -4.19 12.99
#